data_AF-A0ABD2NNS3-F1
#
_entry.id   AF-A0ABD2NNS3-F1
#
_cell.length_a   1.000
_cell.length_b   1.000
_cell.length_c   1.000
_cell.angle_alpha   90.00
_cell.angle_beta   90.00
_cell.angle_gamma   90.00
#
_symmetry.space_group_name_H-M   'P 1'
#
loop_
_entity.id
_entity.type
_entity.pdbx_description
1 polymer ?
#
loop_
_entity_poly.entity_id
_entity_poly.type
_entity_poly.pdbx_seq_one_letter_code
_entity_poly.pdbx_strand_id
1 'polypeptide(L)'
;METRKQAYKIWSSELLPTFQKDTVQHAHCINTVNSNLQKFKTKTPNEFSEIINRQFKNYNIIFTDASVDNATKFVGVGIYSENPKIKYSERLPDHWSVFSAEMYAIGRAIVCAEEKKIKNLLIASDSLSSIQKLKKWRIDSNNNIISVKVEK
;
A
#
# COMPACT_ATOMS: atom_id res chain seq x y z
N MET A 1 -26.07 -28.04 -15.15
CA MET A 1 -25.95 -27.13 -16.31
C MET A 1 -26.93 -26.02 -16.06
N GLU A 2 -26.50 -24.76 -15.93
CA GLU A 2 -27.32 -23.56 -16.24
C GLU A 2 -26.55 -22.28 -15.92
N THR A 3 -25.98 -21.70 -16.97
CA THR A 3 -25.58 -20.30 -17.00
C THR A 3 -26.83 -19.44 -16.82
N ARG A 4 -26.97 -18.81 -15.65
CA ARG A 4 -28.01 -17.80 -15.42
C ARG A 4 -27.71 -16.57 -16.28
N LYS A 5 -28.20 -16.54 -17.51
CA LYS A 5 -28.34 -15.30 -18.28
C LYS A 5 -29.49 -14.51 -17.65
N GLN A 6 -29.16 -13.57 -16.77
CA GLN A 6 -30.12 -12.55 -16.38
C GLN A 6 -30.32 -11.61 -17.57
N ALA A 7 -31.50 -11.69 -18.19
CA ALA A 7 -31.92 -10.72 -19.19
C ALA A 7 -32.27 -9.41 -18.47
N TYR A 8 -31.43 -8.39 -18.63
CA TYR A 8 -31.73 -7.05 -18.11
C TYR A 8 -32.73 -6.38 -19.06
N LYS A 9 -33.99 -6.25 -18.63
CA LYS A 9 -34.97 -5.38 -19.31
C LYS A 9 -34.55 -3.93 -19.05
N ILE A 10 -34.00 -3.27 -20.06
CA ILE A 10 -33.70 -1.84 -20.02
C ILE A 10 -34.96 -1.10 -20.48
N TRP A 11 -35.56 -0.35 -19.57
CA TRP A 11 -36.68 0.54 -19.89
C TRP A 11 -36.11 1.87 -20.37
N SER A 12 -36.62 2.40 -21.48
CA SER A 12 -36.27 3.76 -21.91
C SER A 12 -36.84 4.76 -20.91
N SER A 13 -35.95 5.47 -20.23
CA SER A 13 -36.27 6.50 -19.24
C SER A 13 -35.40 7.72 -19.57
N GLU A 14 -35.96 8.92 -19.49
CA GLU A 14 -35.19 10.17 -19.61
C GLU A 14 -34.25 10.37 -18.41
N LEU A 15 -34.47 9.64 -17.32
CA LEU A 15 -33.56 9.55 -16.19
C LEU A 15 -32.50 8.49 -16.48
N LEU A 16 -31.23 8.90 -16.49
CA LEU A 16 -30.08 8.01 -16.62
C LEU A 16 -30.15 6.90 -15.56
N PRO A 17 -29.89 5.63 -15.91
CA PRO A 17 -29.83 4.56 -14.93
C PRO A 17 -28.66 4.80 -13.96
N THR A 18 -28.97 5.25 -12.75
CA THR A 18 -28.00 5.40 -11.67
C THR A 18 -27.77 4.04 -11.02
N PHE A 19 -26.58 3.49 -11.22
CA PHE A 19 -26.11 2.34 -10.45
C PHE A 19 -25.56 2.84 -9.12
N GLN A 20 -26.38 2.79 -8.07
CA GLN A 20 -25.91 3.01 -6.71
C GLN A 20 -25.34 1.69 -6.18
N LYS A 21 -24.01 1.55 -6.25
CA LYS A 21 -23.33 0.45 -5.57
C LYS A 21 -22.95 0.94 -4.18
N ASP A 22 -23.58 0.39 -3.15
CA ASP A 22 -23.13 0.56 -1.77
C ASP A 22 -21.73 -0.05 -1.64
N THR A 23 -20.72 0.76 -1.87
CA THR A 23 -19.36 0.41 -1.47
C THR A 23 -19.32 0.68 0.03
N VAL A 24 -19.61 -0.35 0.83
CA VAL A 24 -19.21 -0.34 2.24
C VAL A 24 -17.68 -0.26 2.22
N GLN A 25 -17.17 0.97 2.29
CA GLN A 25 -15.74 1.24 2.26
C GLN A 25 -15.15 0.76 3.58
N HIS A 26 -14.54 -0.43 3.56
CA HIS A 26 -13.65 -0.89 4.63
C HIS A 26 -12.30 -0.14 4.58
N ALA A 27 -12.36 1.18 4.38
CA ALA A 27 -11.18 2.02 4.30
C ALA A 27 -10.73 2.37 5.72
N HIS A 28 -9.83 1.56 6.25
CA HIS A 28 -9.19 1.86 7.53
C HIS A 28 -8.01 2.81 7.30
N CYS A 29 -7.96 3.91 8.06
CA CYS A 29 -6.81 4.80 8.07
C CYS A 29 -5.55 4.02 8.46
N ILE A 30 -4.48 4.16 7.66
CA ILE A 30 -3.18 3.57 7.97
C ILE A 30 -2.49 4.45 9.02
N ASN A 31 -2.20 3.88 10.20
CA ASN A 31 -1.44 4.56 11.23
C ASN A 31 0.03 4.63 10.83
N THR A 32 0.54 5.83 10.54
CA THR A 32 1.95 6.07 10.22
C THR A 32 2.69 6.66 11.42
N VAL A 33 3.86 6.13 11.75
CA VAL A 33 4.78 6.68 12.77
C VAL A 33 6.06 7.14 12.08
N ASN A 34 6.52 8.36 12.42
CA ASN A 34 7.83 8.83 12.01
C ASN A 34 8.80 8.70 13.18
N SER A 35 9.87 7.92 13.00
CA SER A 35 10.89 7.70 14.03
C SER A 35 11.83 8.91 14.21
N ASN A 36 11.82 9.88 13.30
CA ASN A 36 12.70 11.06 13.25
C ASN A 36 14.20 10.72 13.35
N LEU A 37 14.57 9.48 13.01
CA LEU A 37 15.95 9.01 13.02
C LEU A 37 16.70 9.58 11.82
N GLN A 38 17.92 10.07 12.05
CA GLN A 38 18.77 10.59 10.99
C GLN A 38 19.64 9.48 10.39
N LYS A 39 19.73 9.46 9.07
CA LYS A 39 20.67 8.61 8.33
C LYS A 39 22.09 9.01 8.78
N PHE A 40 22.94 8.03 9.08
CA PHE A 40 24.37 8.20 9.43
C PHE A 40 24.70 8.64 10.87
N LYS A 41 23.75 8.72 11.80
CA LYS A 41 24.09 8.87 13.23
C LYS A 41 24.56 7.52 13.78
N THR A 42 25.68 7.51 14.52
CA THR A 42 26.32 6.27 15.01
C THR A 42 25.44 5.42 15.93
N LYS A 43 24.43 6.03 16.57
CA LYS A 43 23.49 5.34 17.48
C LYS A 43 22.17 4.91 16.82
N THR A 44 21.96 5.19 15.53
CA THR A 44 20.67 4.94 14.84
C THR A 44 20.17 3.49 14.95
N PRO A 45 21.01 2.44 14.81
CA PRO A 45 20.54 1.06 14.94
C PRO A 45 20.00 0.73 16.35
N ASN A 46 20.66 1.23 17.39
CA ASN A 46 20.25 1.01 18.77
C ASN A 46 18.98 1.80 19.08
N GLU A 47 18.91 3.08 18.68
CA GLU A 47 17.73 3.93 18.84
C GLU A 47 16.51 3.33 18.11
N PHE A 48 16.69 2.79 16.90
CA PHE A 48 15.64 2.08 16.19
C PHE A 48 15.18 0.83 16.95
N SER A 49 16.13 0.00 17.40
CA SER A 49 15.81 -1.22 18.16
C SER A 49 15.07 -0.90 19.46
N GLU A 50 15.42 0.18 20.15
CA GLU A 50 14.72 0.65 21.35
C GLU A 50 13.29 1.09 21.04
N ILE A 51 13.05 1.86 19.98
CA ILE A 51 11.71 2.26 19.55
C ILE A 51 10.85 1.03 19.26
N ILE A 52 11.40 0.09 18.48
CA ILE A 52 10.73 -1.16 18.14
C ILE A 52 10.40 -1.96 19.40
N ASN A 53 11.36 -2.19 20.28
CA ASN A 53 11.16 -2.98 21.49
C ASN A 53 10.20 -2.32 22.49
N ARG A 54 10.11 -0.99 22.52
CA ARG A 54 9.24 -0.25 23.43
C ARG A 54 7.81 -0.13 22.92
N GLN A 55 7.63 0.16 21.63
CA GLN A 55 6.31 0.50 21.06
C GLN A 55 5.69 -0.62 20.23
N PHE A 56 6.52 -1.50 19.66
CA PHE A 56 6.10 -2.48 18.65
C PHE A 56 6.56 -3.91 18.99
N LYS A 57 6.82 -4.21 20.27
CA LYS A 57 7.29 -5.52 20.74
C LYS A 57 6.45 -6.70 20.24
N ASN A 58 5.15 -6.52 20.11
CA ASN A 58 4.20 -7.57 19.71
C ASN A 58 3.79 -7.47 18.23
N TYR A 59 4.52 -6.68 17.45
CA TYR A 59 4.28 -6.51 16.01
C TYR A 59 5.25 -7.35 15.20
N ASN A 60 4.77 -7.89 14.10
CA ASN A 60 5.59 -8.53 13.08
C ASN A 60 6.11 -7.45 12.13
N ILE A 61 7.42 -7.33 12.01
CA ILE A 61 8.05 -6.23 11.29
C ILE A 61 8.46 -6.70 9.91
N ILE A 62 8.03 -5.97 8.88
CA ILE A 62 8.46 -6.16 7.50
C ILE A 62 9.24 -4.92 7.06
N PHE A 63 10.46 -5.13 6.59
CA PHE A 63 11.30 -4.11 5.99
C PHE A 63 11.06 -4.08 4.49
N THR A 64 10.93 -2.88 3.93
CA THR A 64 10.79 -2.65 2.49
C THR A 64 11.88 -1.72 2.02
N ASP A 65 12.37 -1.97 0.81
CA ASP A 65 13.35 -1.10 0.16
C ASP A 65 13.11 -1.14 -1.35
N ALA A 66 13.34 -0.01 -2.02
CA ALA A 66 13.31 0.07 -3.46
C ALA A 66 14.51 0.86 -3.99
N SER A 67 15.08 0.37 -5.09
CA SER A 67 16.23 0.98 -5.74
C SER A 67 15.94 1.25 -7.21
N VAL A 68 16.49 2.36 -7.70
CA VAL A 68 16.45 2.72 -9.12
C VAL A 68 17.86 3.06 -9.57
N ASP A 69 18.32 2.36 -10.59
CA ASP A 69 19.56 2.67 -11.29
C ASP A 69 19.34 3.84 -12.25
N ASN A 70 20.10 4.92 -12.08
CA ASN A 70 19.92 6.12 -12.88
C ASN A 70 20.41 6.00 -14.33
N ALA A 71 21.35 5.10 -14.61
CA ALA A 71 21.92 4.90 -15.94
C ALA A 71 21.06 3.94 -16.78
N THR A 72 20.70 2.80 -16.20
CA THR A 72 19.91 1.76 -16.90
C THR A 72 18.41 1.92 -16.73
N LYS A 73 17.95 2.77 -15.80
CA LYS A 73 16.54 2.92 -15.38
C LYS A 73 15.95 1.65 -14.78
N PHE A 74 16.81 0.75 -14.33
CA PHE A 74 16.44 -0.49 -13.71
C PHE A 74 15.93 -0.25 -12.30
N VAL A 75 14.74 -0.77 -12.01
CA VAL A 75 14.05 -0.66 -10.74
C VAL A 75 13.94 -2.04 -10.08
N GLY A 76 14.46 -2.14 -8.85
CA GLY A 76 14.36 -3.31 -8.00
C GLY A 76 13.60 -3.00 -6.73
N VAL A 77 12.83 -3.96 -6.24
CA VAL A 77 12.14 -3.88 -4.95
C VAL A 77 12.46 -5.09 -4.09
N GLY A 78 12.55 -4.87 -2.79
CA GLY A 78 12.88 -5.88 -1.80
C GLY A 78 11.96 -5.80 -0.59
N ILE A 79 11.62 -6.96 -0.05
CA ILE A 79 10.82 -7.09 1.16
C ILE A 79 11.43 -8.19 2.02
N TYR A 80 11.64 -7.89 3.30
CA TYR A 80 12.29 -8.79 4.22
C TYR A 80 11.65 -8.78 5.60
N SER A 81 11.52 -9.96 6.21
CA SER A 81 11.17 -10.13 7.61
C SER A 81 11.84 -11.40 8.13
N GLU A 82 12.44 -11.33 9.31
CA GLU A 82 13.07 -12.50 9.94
C GLU A 82 12.02 -13.41 10.58
N ASN A 83 11.01 -12.82 11.23
CA ASN A 83 9.92 -13.54 11.85
C ASN A 83 8.59 -12.79 11.65
N PRO A 84 7.66 -13.31 10.81
CA PRO A 84 7.78 -14.55 10.04
C PRO A 84 8.78 -14.42 8.88
N LYS A 85 9.40 -15.54 8.47
CA LYS A 85 10.39 -15.53 7.39
C LYS A 85 9.77 -15.08 6.07
N ILE A 86 10.18 -13.90 5.61
CA ILE A 86 9.84 -13.30 4.32
C ILE A 86 11.14 -12.84 3.67
N LYS A 87 11.38 -13.30 2.45
CA LYS A 87 12.45 -12.80 1.60
C LYS A 87 11.90 -12.75 0.19
N TYR A 88 11.66 -11.53 -0.27
CA TYR A 88 11.11 -11.27 -1.58
C TYR A 88 11.94 -10.21 -2.27
N SER A 89 12.22 -10.43 -3.55
CA SER A 89 12.87 -9.45 -4.41
C SER A 89 12.30 -9.57 -5.80
N GLU A 90 12.01 -8.44 -6.43
CA GLU A 90 11.40 -8.38 -7.75
C GLU A 90 12.05 -7.27 -8.58
N ARG A 91 12.17 -7.53 -9.89
CA ARG A 91 12.56 -6.55 -10.89
C ARG A 91 11.28 -5.96 -11.49
N LEU A 92 11.08 -4.66 -11.30
CA LEU A 92 9.95 -3.95 -11.89
C LEU A 92 10.24 -3.53 -13.33
N PRO A 93 9.22 -3.12 -14.12
CA PRO A 93 9.46 -2.46 -15.39
C PRO A 93 10.38 -1.23 -15.23
N ASP A 94 11.08 -0.91 -16.31
CA ASP A 94 11.98 0.25 -16.33
C ASP A 94 11.21 1.57 -16.16
N HIS A 95 11.94 2.62 -15.80
CA HIS A 95 11.44 3.99 -15.72
C HIS A 95 10.46 4.28 -14.58
N TRP A 96 10.26 3.34 -13.65
CA TRP A 96 9.56 3.66 -12.41
C TRP A 96 10.34 4.70 -11.61
N SER A 97 9.63 5.67 -11.03
CA SER A 97 10.23 6.59 -10.07
C SER A 97 10.59 5.84 -8.79
N VAL A 98 11.62 6.29 -8.06
CA VAL A 98 11.97 5.75 -6.73
C VAL A 98 10.74 5.76 -5.82
N PHE A 99 9.97 6.86 -5.83
CA PHE A 99 8.74 6.98 -5.06
C PHE A 99 7.70 5.91 -5.41
N SER A 100 7.46 5.67 -6.71
CA SER A 100 6.52 4.64 -7.16
C SER A 100 6.97 3.24 -6.75
N ALA A 101 8.28 2.97 -6.82
CA ALA A 101 8.87 1.69 -6.44
C ALA A 101 8.75 1.44 -4.93
N GLU A 102 8.99 2.47 -4.11
CA GLU A 102 8.78 2.43 -2.64
C GLU A 102 7.32 2.18 -2.28
N MET A 103 6.38 2.88 -2.92
CA MET A 103 4.94 2.64 -2.74
C MET A 103 4.55 1.21 -3.10
N TYR A 104 5.13 0.67 -4.17
CA TYR A 104 4.89 -0.72 -4.58
C TYR A 104 5.49 -1.72 -3.59
N ALA A 105 6.70 -1.50 -3.09
CA ALA A 105 7.32 -2.35 -2.07
C ALA A 105 6.44 -2.43 -0.80
N ILE A 106 5.90 -1.31 -0.35
CA ILE A 106 4.93 -1.25 0.76
C ILE A 106 3.65 -2.04 0.42
N GLY A 107 3.08 -1.82 -0.78
CA GLY A 107 1.88 -2.56 -1.22
C GLY A 107 2.10 -4.06 -1.27
N ARG A 108 3.26 -4.50 -1.77
CA ARG A 108 3.63 -5.93 -1.79
C ARG A 108 3.87 -6.50 -0.40
N ALA A 109 4.37 -5.72 0.55
CA ALA A 109 4.49 -6.15 1.94
C ALA A 109 3.12 -6.43 2.57
N ILE A 110 2.11 -5.60 2.26
CA ILE A 110 0.73 -5.81 2.70
C ILE A 110 0.17 -7.10 2.11
N VAL A 111 0.26 -7.29 0.79
CA VAL A 111 -0.22 -8.51 0.12
C VAL A 111 0.43 -9.76 0.72
N CYS A 112 1.75 -9.74 0.91
CA CYS A 112 2.48 -10.86 1.51
C CYS A 112 2.03 -11.15 2.95
N ALA A 113 1.74 -10.09 3.72
CA ALA A 113 1.22 -10.23 5.07
C ALA A 113 -0.19 -10.81 5.12
N GLU A 114 -1.06 -10.41 4.19
CA GLU A 114 -2.41 -10.96 4.06
C GLU A 114 -2.38 -12.45 3.68
N GLU A 115 -1.59 -12.82 2.67
CA GLU A 115 -1.40 -14.21 2.23
C GLU A 115 -0.91 -15.11 3.36
N LYS A 116 0.02 -14.60 4.18
CA LYS A 116 0.58 -15.31 5.34
C LYS A 116 -0.24 -15.14 6.62
N LYS A 117 -1.38 -14.43 6.57
CA LYS A 117 -2.27 -14.15 7.71
C LYS A 117 -1.53 -13.53 8.91
N ILE A 118 -0.56 -12.65 8.64
CA ILE A 118 0.24 -11.97 9.65
C ILE A 118 -0.63 -10.94 10.37
N LYS A 119 -0.69 -11.04 11.70
CA LYS A 119 -1.39 -10.08 12.56
C LYS A 119 -0.40 -9.08 13.15
N ASN A 120 -0.88 -7.92 13.60
CA ASN A 120 -0.07 -6.85 14.22
C ASN A 120 1.12 -6.48 13.32
N LEU A 121 0.86 -6.05 12.10
CA LEU A 121 1.90 -5.75 11.12
C LEU A 121 2.50 -4.36 11.33
N LEU A 122 3.83 -4.27 11.32
CA LEU A 122 4.57 -3.02 11.19
C LEU A 122 5.40 -3.06 9.90
N ILE A 123 5.18 -2.12 9.00
CA ILE A 123 6.01 -1.97 7.79
C ILE A 123 7.01 -0.83 8.03
N ALA A 124 8.29 -1.12 7.89
CA ALA A 124 9.38 -0.17 7.99
C ALA A 124 9.93 0.16 6.61
N SER A 125 9.81 1.44 6.21
CA SER A 125 10.39 2.02 4.99
C SER A 125 11.20 3.26 5.38
N ASP A 126 12.32 3.50 4.72
CA ASP A 126 13.11 4.73 4.89
C ASP A 126 12.62 5.89 3.98
N SER A 127 11.58 5.63 3.18
CA SER A 127 11.00 6.59 2.25
C SER A 127 10.01 7.54 2.95
N LEU A 128 10.50 8.69 3.40
CA LEU A 128 9.65 9.71 4.04
C LEU A 128 8.51 10.20 3.13
N SER A 129 8.77 10.35 1.82
CA SER A 129 7.76 10.78 0.84
C SER A 129 6.61 9.77 0.75
N SER A 130 6.93 8.49 0.78
CA SER A 130 5.98 7.38 0.83
C SER A 130 5.09 7.43 2.07
N ILE A 131 5.70 7.54 3.25
CA ILE A 131 4.98 7.63 4.53
C ILE A 131 4.05 8.85 4.57
N GLN A 132 4.54 10.00 4.10
CA GLN A 132 3.75 11.23 4.03
C GLN A 132 2.55 11.11 3.08
N LYS A 133 2.70 10.43 1.94
CA LYS A 133 1.58 10.19 1.02
C LYS A 133 0.53 9.29 1.65
N LEU A 134 0.94 8.20 2.30
CA LEU A 134 0.03 7.28 3.00
C LEU A 134 -0.73 7.98 4.13
N LYS A 135 -0.07 8.86 4.89
CA LYS A 135 -0.71 9.66 5.93
C LYS A 135 -1.78 10.62 5.38
N LYS A 136 -1.58 11.15 4.17
CA LYS A 136 -2.53 12.04 3.49
C LYS A 136 -3.66 11.29 2.78
N TRP A 137 -3.55 9.97 2.62
CA TRP A 137 -4.60 9.16 2.01
C TRP A 137 -5.81 9.12 2.93
N ARG A 138 -6.74 10.04 2.71
CA ARG A 138 -8.06 10.08 3.35
C ARG A 138 -9.09 9.85 2.27
N ILE A 139 -9.90 8.81 2.46
CA ILE A 139 -11.13 8.68 1.69
C ILE A 139 -12.15 9.56 2.41
N ASP A 140 -12.50 10.68 1.79
CA ASP A 140 -13.65 11.47 2.24
C ASP A 140 -14.90 10.69 1.85
N SER A 141 -15.55 10.07 2.83
CA SER A 141 -16.78 9.30 2.63
C SER A 141 -17.93 10.15 2.08
N ASN A 142 -17.83 11.48 2.15
CA ASN A 142 -18.88 12.39 1.69
C ASN A 142 -18.72 12.88 0.24
N ASN A 143 -17.58 12.63 -0.42
CA ASN A 143 -17.26 13.27 -1.72
C ASN A 143 -16.96 12.29 -2.87
N ASN A 144 -17.10 10.98 -2.69
CA ASN A 144 -16.76 10.00 -3.74
C ASN A 144 -17.98 9.53 -4.56
N ILE A 145 -18.70 10.48 -5.17
CA ILE A 145 -19.55 10.16 -6.32
C ILE A 145 -18.67 10.28 -7.57
N ILE A 146 -18.20 9.14 -8.10
CA ILE A 146 -17.59 9.09 -9.42
C ILE A 146 -18.72 9.11 -10.45
N SER A 147 -19.13 10.30 -10.88
CA SER A 147 -20.06 10.46 -12.00
C SER A 147 -19.29 10.25 -13.31
N VAL A 148 -19.40 9.06 -13.90
CA VAL A 148 -18.90 8.83 -15.27
C VAL A 148 -19.92 9.44 -16.24
N LYS A 149 -19.58 10.57 -16.85
CA LYS A 149 -20.33 11.13 -17.98
C LYS A 149 -19.89 10.37 -19.24
N VAL A 150 -20.82 9.64 -19.86
CA VAL A 150 -20.63 9.13 -21.23
C VAL A 150 -21.07 10.23 -22.17
N GLU A 151 -20.15 10.80 -22.95
CA GLU A 151 -20.50 11.69 -24.05
C GLU A 151 -20.97 10.87 -25.25
N LYS A 152 -22.09 11.31 -25.85
CA LYS A 152 -22.60 10.81 -27.13
C LYS A 152 -21.93 11.55 -28.28
#